data_AF-A0A645CRW3-F1
#
_entry.id   AF-A0A645CRW3-F1
#
_cell.length_a   1.000
_cell.length_b   1.000
_cell.length_c   1.000
_cell.angle_alpha   90.00
_cell.angle_beta   90.00
_cell.angle_gamma   90.00
#
_symmetry.space_group_name_H-M   'P 1'
#
loop_
_entity.id
_entity.type
_entity.pdbx_description
1 polymer ?
#
loop_
_entity_poly.entity_id
_entity_poly.type
_entity_poly.pdbx_seq_one_letter_code
_entity_poly.pdbx_strand_id
1 'polypeptide(L)' 'MYVTDAPCIECAKLIIQAGIKRLVYSKEYRVEDGINLLKRAGIEVIYLNPDKSDSITD' A
#
# COMPACT_ATOMS: atom_id res chain seq x y z
N MET A 1 2.07 -3.84 7.62
CA MET A 1 0.60 -3.72 7.67
C MET A 1 0.03 -4.30 6.38
N TYR A 2 -1.03 -5.11 6.47
CA TYR A 2 -1.75 -5.65 5.31
C TYR A 2 -3.18 -5.12 5.34
N VAL A 3 -3.65 -4.62 4.22
CA VAL A 3 -5.02 -4.16 4.03
C VAL A 3 -5.54 -4.65 2.69
N THR A 4 -6.85 -4.78 2.54
CA THR A 4 -7.42 -5.16 1.25
C THR A 4 -7.40 -3.94 0.32
N ASP A 5 -8.03 -2.86 0.75
CA ASP A 5 -8.22 -1.64 -0.04
C ASP A 5 -7.07 -0.64 0.19
N ALA A 6 -6.69 0.07 -0.88
CA ALA A 6 -5.67 1.12 -0.80
C ALA A 6 -6.08 2.22 0.22
N PRO A 7 -5.17 2.68 1.11
CA PRO A 7 -5.48 3.68 2.10
C PRO A 7 -5.75 5.05 1.46
N CYS A 8 -6.79 5.73 1.94
CA CYS A 8 -7.01 7.14 1.61
C CYS A 8 -5.96 8.05 2.30
N ILE A 9 -5.99 9.35 1.99
CA ILE A 9 -5.03 10.33 2.53
C ILE A 9 -5.04 10.41 4.07
N GLU A 10 -6.20 10.33 4.72
CA GLU A 10 -6.29 10.40 6.19
C GLU A 10 -5.75 9.12 6.84
N CYS A 11 -6.08 7.95 6.29
CA CYS A 11 -5.48 6.69 6.74
C CYS A 11 -3.96 6.70 6.57
N ALA A 12 -3.45 7.22 5.45
CA ALA A 12 -2.02 7.34 5.20
C ALA A 12 -1.29 8.19 6.25
N LYS A 13 -1.88 9.31 6.69
CA LYS A 13 -1.32 10.13 7.78
C LYS A 13 -1.21 9.35 9.09
N LEU A 14 -2.26 8.62 9.46
CA LEU A 14 -2.27 7.80 10.67
C LEU A 14 -1.24 6.67 10.60
N ILE A 15 -1.09 6.03 9.44
CA ILE A 15 -0.08 4.99 9.19
C ILE A 15 1.33 5.53 9.38
N ILE A 16 1.61 6.73 8.87
CA ILE A 16 2.90 7.42 9.06
C ILE A 16 3.14 7.71 10.54
N GLN A 17 2.15 8.28 11.24
CA GLN A 17 2.24 8.63 12.66
C GLN A 17 2.40 7.39 13.56
N ALA A 18 1.82 6.25 13.17
CA ALA A 18 2.00 4.97 13.83
C ALA A 18 3.41 4.37 13.63
N GLY A 19 4.26 4.97 12.79
CA GLY A 19 5.63 4.51 12.56
C GLY A 19 5.73 3.26 11.67
N ILE A 20 4.67 2.92 10.94
CA ILE A 20 4.65 1.76 10.03
C ILE A 20 5.67 1.97 8.91
N LYS A 21 6.45 0.92 8.61
CA LYS A 21 7.51 0.95 7.59
C LYS A 21 7.15 0.27 6.28
N ARG A 22 6.14 -0.61 6.31
CA ARG A 22 5.69 -1.37 5.14
C ARG A 22 4.18 -1.57 5.12
N LEU A 23 3.56 -1.25 3.99
CA LEU A 23 2.15 -1.46 3.67
C LEU A 23 2.04 -2.41 2.46
N VAL A 24 1.19 -3.42 2.56
CA VAL A 24 0.78 -4.25 1.43
C VAL A 24 -0.73 -4.12 1.25
N TYR A 25 -1.19 -3.90 0.01
CA TYR A 25 -2.60 -3.79 -0.33
C TYR A 25 -2.96 -4.63 -1.56
N SER A 26 -4.22 -5.07 -1.71
CA SER A 26 -4.63 -5.99 -2.78
C SER A 26 -5.74 -5.50 -3.72
N LYS A 27 -6.29 -4.31 -3.46
CA LYS A 27 -7.21 -3.62 -4.36
C LYS A 27 -6.76 -2.19 -4.59
N GLU A 28 -6.47 -1.87 -5.85
CA GLU A 28 -6.25 -0.49 -6.27
C GLU A 28 -7.53 0.32 -6.14
N TYR A 29 -7.38 1.55 -5.64
CA TYR A 29 -8.46 2.52 -5.55
C TYR A 29 -8.14 3.66 -6.51
N ARG A 30 -9.17 4.33 -7.06
CA ARG A 30 -8.97 5.39 -8.08
C ARG A 30 -8.10 6.56 -7.62
N VAL A 31 -8.02 6.79 -6.32
CA VAL A 31 -7.30 7.93 -5.75
C VAL A 31 -6.02 7.41 -5.10
N GLU A 32 -4.88 7.81 -5.66
CA GLU A 32 -3.56 7.34 -5.22
C GLU A 32 -2.88 8.28 -4.22
N ASP A 33 -3.51 9.38 -3.81
CA ASP A 33 -2.89 10.39 -2.93
C ASP A 33 -2.37 9.80 -1.61
N GLY A 34 -3.11 8.86 -1.02
CA GLY A 34 -2.67 8.15 0.19
C GLY A 34 -1.45 7.28 -0.05
N ILE A 35 -1.44 6.52 -1.15
CA ILE A 35 -0.30 5.69 -1.57
C ILE A 35 0.93 6.55 -1.84
N ASN A 36 0.77 7.66 -2.56
CA ASN A 36 1.85 8.59 -2.90
C ASN A 36 2.41 9.28 -1.65
N LEU A 37 1.55 9.64 -0.69
CA LEU A 37 1.99 10.19 0.59
C LEU A 37 2.85 9.19 1.37
N LEU A 38 2.44 7.91 1.43
CA LEU A 38 3.21 6.86 2.10
C LEU A 38 4.58 6.64 1.44
N LYS A 39 4.63 6.56 0.11
CA LYS A 39 5.90 6.43 -0.64
C LYS A 39 6.84 7.61 -0.37
N ARG A 40 6.32 8.84 -0.37
CA ARG A 40 7.10 10.06 -0.04
C ARG A 40 7.61 10.07 1.41
N ALA A 41 6.89 9.45 2.33
CA ALA A 41 7.31 9.27 3.72
C ALA A 41 8.34 8.14 3.91
N GLY A 42 8.79 7.48 2.83
CA GLY A 42 9.76 6.39 2.88
C GLY A 42 9.17 5.07 3.35
N ILE A 43 7.84 4.91 3.27
CA ILE A 43 7.16 3.65 3.60
C ILE A 43 7.19 2.77 2.34
N GLU A 44 7.57 1.50 2.51
CA GLU A 44 7.51 0.50 1.46
C GLU A 44 6.04 0.16 1.17
N VAL A 45 5.59 0.36 -0.06
CA VAL A 45 4.19 0.12 -0.46
C VAL A 45 4.16 -0.91 -1.58
N ILE A 46 3.54 -2.07 -1.32
CA ILE A 46 3.42 -3.18 -2.26
C ILE A 46 1.96 -3.39 -2.63
N TYR A 47 1.70 -3.44 -3.94
CA TYR A 47 0.44 -3.92 -4.47
C TYR A 47 0.52 -5.42 -4.73
N LEU A 48 -0.35 -6.19 -4.10
CA LEU A 48 -0.51 -7.61 -4.31
C LEU A 48 -1.71 -7.81 -5.23
N ASN A 49 -1.46 -8.15 -6.50
CA ASN A 49 -2.54 -8.46 -7.42
C ASN A 49 -3.01 -9.90 -7.17
N PRO A 50 -4.21 -10.13 -6.60
CA PRO A 50 -4.68 -11.48 -6.28
C PRO A 50 -4.94 -12.34 -7.53
N ASP A 51 -5.08 -11.71 -8.70
CA ASP A 51 -5.30 -12.39 -9.98
C ASP A 51 -3.99 -12.70 -10.72
N LYS A 52 -2.85 -12.18 -10.22
CA LYS A 52 -1.53 -12.63 -10.67
C LYS A 52 -1.11 -13.81 -9.80
N SER A 53 -1.30 -15.01 -10.31
CA SER A 53 -0.42 -16.12 -9.97
C SER A 53 0.95 -15.78 -10.57
N ASP A 54 1.81 -15.09 -9.81
CA ASP A 54 3.20 -14.90 -10.21
C ASP A 54 3.77 -16.30 -10.44
N SER A 55 3.97 -16.63 -11.72
CA SER A 55 4.55 -17.88 -12.14
C SER A 55 5.96 -17.83 -11.58
N ILE A 56 6.24 -18.72 -10.63
CA ILE A 56 7.60 -19.07 -10.27
C ILE A 56 8.25 -19.61 -11.55
N THR A 57 8.97 -18.76 -12.26
CA THR A 57 10.01 -19.17 -13.20
C THR A 57 11.28 -18.48 -12.74
N ASP A 58 12.12 -19.29 -12.10
CA ASP A 58 13.57 -19.23 -11.88
C ASP A 58 14.28 -17.86 -11.79
#